data_AF-A0A836N7A9-F1
#
_entry.id   AF-A0A836N7A9-F1
#
_cell.length_a   1.000
_cell.length_b   1.000
_cell.length_c   1.000
_cell.angle_alpha   90.00
_cell.angle_beta   90.00
_cell.angle_gamma   90.00
#
_symmetry.space_group_name_H-M   'P 1'
#
loop_
_entity.id
_entity.type
_entity.pdbx_description
1 polymer ?
#
loop_
_entity_poly.entity_id
_entity_poly.type
_entity_poly.pdbx_seq_one_letter_code
_entity_poly.pdbx_strand_id
1 'polypeptide(L)'
;MIAAIVDELAPELIKRNAVGYESASQLLITAGDNPQRLRIESGFAVLCGVNSVTVSSKKMNRYRLNRGGERAANSALHIIAIGRLRTDDKTKEYVAK
;
A
#
# COMPACT_ATOMS: atom_id res chain seq x y z
N MET A 1 -22.87 -1.88 -1.22
CA MET A 1 -22.68 -0.43 -1.52
C MET A 1 -21.24 -0.12 -1.92
N ILE A 2 -20.22 -0.44 -1.10
CA ILE A 2 -18.81 -0.16 -1.43
C ILE A 2 -18.32 -0.90 -2.70
N ALA A 3 -18.71 -2.17 -2.89
CA ALA A 3 -18.25 -2.97 -4.03
C ALA A 3 -18.54 -2.32 -5.39
N ALA A 4 -19.79 -1.91 -5.63
CA ALA A 4 -20.20 -1.27 -6.88
C ALA A 4 -19.40 0.03 -7.18
N ILE A 5 -19.14 0.84 -6.15
CA ILE A 5 -18.36 2.08 -6.29
C ILE A 5 -16.91 1.76 -6.65
N VAL A 6 -16.31 0.76 -6.01
CA VAL A 6 -14.93 0.35 -6.29
C VAL A 6 -14.81 -0.26 -7.69
N ASP A 7 -15.79 -1.06 -8.11
CA ASP A 7 -15.84 -1.65 -9.45
C ASP A 7 -15.96 -0.57 -10.54
N GLU A 8 -16.67 0.52 -10.27
CA GLU A 8 -16.78 1.67 -11.17
C GLU A 8 -15.48 2.49 -11.21
N LEU A 9 -14.93 2.84 -10.05
CA LEU A 9 -13.79 3.78 -9.96
C LEU A 9 -12.44 3.13 -10.23
N ALA A 10 -12.25 1.86 -9.84
CA ALA A 10 -10.95 1.19 -9.92
C ALA A 10 -11.07 -0.32 -10.19
N PRO A 11 -11.69 -0.74 -11.31
CA PRO A 11 -11.87 -2.16 -11.65
C PRO A 11 -10.53 -2.90 -11.78
N GLU A 12 -9.47 -2.21 -12.19
CA GLU A 12 -8.14 -2.82 -12.31
C GLU A 12 -7.45 -3.05 -10.96
N LEU A 13 -7.86 -2.33 -9.91
CA LEU A 13 -7.32 -2.51 -8.56
C LEU A 13 -7.87 -3.79 -7.93
N ILE A 14 -9.18 -4.05 -8.07
CA ILE A 14 -9.82 -5.23 -7.49
C ILE A 14 -9.41 -6.54 -8.18
N LYS A 15 -9.02 -6.48 -9.46
CA LYS A 15 -8.47 -7.62 -10.21
C LYS A 15 -7.10 -8.07 -9.71
N ARG A 16 -6.39 -7.26 -8.90
CA ARG A 16 -5.06 -7.62 -8.39
C ARG A 16 -5.17 -8.67 -7.30
N ASN A 17 -4.20 -9.59 -7.29
CA ASN A 17 -4.14 -10.67 -6.30
C ASN A 17 -4.14 -10.12 -4.87
N ALA A 18 -4.98 -10.74 -4.04
CA ALA A 18 -5.25 -10.40 -2.63
C ALA A 18 -5.73 -8.97 -2.34
N VAL A 19 -6.25 -8.24 -3.34
CA VAL A 19 -6.89 -6.95 -3.12
C VAL A 19 -8.40 -7.16 -2.95
N GLY A 20 -8.90 -6.98 -1.72
CA GLY A 20 -10.33 -7.00 -1.43
C GLY A 20 -10.97 -5.61 -1.49
N TYR A 21 -12.30 -5.55 -1.54
CA TYR A 21 -13.05 -4.30 -1.64
C TYR A 21 -12.77 -3.31 -0.51
N GLU A 22 -12.57 -3.79 0.71
CA GLU A 22 -12.22 -2.95 1.86
C GLU A 22 -10.85 -2.30 1.67
N SER A 23 -9.81 -3.09 1.38
CA SER A 23 -8.46 -2.57 1.13
C SER A 23 -8.42 -1.64 -0.09
N ALA A 24 -9.14 -1.99 -1.16
CA ALA A 24 -9.26 -1.14 -2.35
C ALA A 24 -9.91 0.20 -2.01
N SER A 25 -11.03 0.21 -1.29
CA SER A 25 -11.70 1.44 -0.87
C SER A 25 -10.80 2.32 0.00
N GLN A 26 -10.06 1.75 0.94
CA GLN A 26 -9.15 2.50 1.79
C GLN A 26 -8.01 3.16 0.99
N LEU A 27 -7.45 2.44 0.02
CA LEU A 27 -6.41 2.97 -0.87
C LEU A 27 -6.95 4.10 -1.75
N LEU A 28 -8.19 3.99 -2.25
CA LEU A 28 -8.85 5.05 -3.03
C LEU A 28 -9.12 6.29 -2.18
N ILE A 29 -9.63 6.13 -0.96
CA ILE A 29 -9.82 7.23 0.01
C ILE A 29 -8.48 7.93 0.27
N THR A 30 -7.41 7.16 0.44
CA THR A 30 -6.07 7.69 0.72
C THR A 30 -5.47 8.44 -0.47
N ALA A 31 -5.67 7.93 -1.69
CA ALA A 31 -5.27 8.62 -2.90
C ALA A 31 -6.02 9.96 -3.04
N GLY A 32 -7.33 9.92 -2.76
CA GLY A 32 -8.27 11.04 -2.93
C GLY A 32 -8.50 11.38 -4.39
N ASP A 33 -9.18 12.51 -4.64
CA ASP A 33 -9.57 12.96 -6.00
C ASP A 33 -8.40 13.53 -6.84
N ASN A 34 -7.16 13.43 -6.35
CA ASN A 34 -5.95 13.82 -7.07
C ASN A 34 -4.94 12.67 -7.10
N PRO A 35 -5.26 11.53 -7.75
CA PRO A 35 -4.35 10.41 -7.86
C PRO A 35 -3.08 10.74 -8.67
N GLN A 36 -3.15 11.72 -9.59
CA GLN A 36 -2.04 12.19 -10.42
C GLN A 36 -0.86 12.79 -9.62
N ARG A 37 -1.05 13.12 -8.33
CA ARG A 37 0.06 13.50 -7.43
C ARG A 37 1.00 12.33 -7.13
N LEU A 38 0.54 11.08 -7.28
CA LEU A 38 1.31 9.87 -7.04
C LEU A 38 2.14 9.48 -8.27
N ARG A 39 3.17 10.28 -8.58
CA ARG A 39 4.01 10.08 -9.77
C ARG A 39 5.02 8.95 -9.64
N ILE A 40 5.40 8.62 -8.41
CA ILE A 40 6.45 7.65 -8.10
C ILE A 40 6.05 6.79 -6.91
N GLU A 41 6.54 5.55 -6.90
CA GLU A 41 6.23 4.56 -5.85
C GLU A 41 6.65 5.04 -4.45
N SER A 42 7.76 5.78 -4.34
CA SER A 42 8.22 6.31 -3.06
C SER A 42 7.27 7.37 -2.47
N GLY A 43 6.61 8.17 -3.32
CA GLY A 43 5.60 9.13 -2.90
C GLY A 43 4.36 8.42 -2.34
N PHE A 44 3.93 7.33 -2.98
CA PHE A 44 2.87 6.48 -2.47
C PHE A 44 3.27 5.80 -1.15
N ALA A 45 4.51 5.30 -1.05
CA ALA A 45 5.03 4.70 0.17
C ALA A 45 5.06 5.68 1.36
N VAL A 46 5.40 6.95 1.10
CA VAL A 46 5.35 8.03 2.10
C VAL A 46 3.92 8.34 2.51
N LEU A 47 3.00 8.45 1.55
CA LEU A 47 1.58 8.74 1.80
C LEU A 47 0.94 7.65 2.68
N CYS A 48 1.20 6.38 2.39
CA CYS A 48 0.71 5.25 3.19
C CYS A 48 1.57 4.99 4.44
N GLY A 49 2.66 5.75 4.67
CA GLY A 49 3.54 5.58 5.83
C GLY A 49 4.21 4.20 5.93
N VAL A 50 4.38 3.50 4.80
CA VAL A 50 5.05 2.19 4.73
C VAL A 50 6.56 2.31 4.55
N ASN A 51 7.06 3.48 4.16
CA ASN A 51 8.49 3.73 4.02
C ASN A 51 9.19 3.79 5.39
N SER A 52 10.46 3.37 5.42
CA SER A 52 11.36 3.59 6.54
C SER A 52 11.86 5.05 6.56
N VAL A 53 11.99 5.64 7.75
CA VAL A 53 12.57 6.98 7.93
C VAL A 53 13.88 6.85 8.72
N THR A 54 14.94 7.53 8.29
CA THR A 54 16.19 7.56 9.05
C THR A 54 15.99 8.26 10.39
N VAL A 55 16.61 7.74 11.45
CA VAL A 55 16.53 8.36 12.78
C VAL A 55 17.39 9.62 12.86
N SER A 56 18.46 9.71 12.07
CA SER A 56 19.38 10.84 12.04
C SER A 56 19.96 11.06 10.64
N SER A 57 20.44 12.27 10.37
CA SER A 57 21.17 12.62 9.15
C SER A 57 22.61 12.04 9.08
N LYS A 58 23.14 11.55 10.21
CA LYS A 58 24.46 10.89 10.25
C LYS A 58 24.43 9.53 9.56
N LYS A 59 25.59 9.06 9.08
CA LYS A 59 25.84 7.69 8.57
C LYS A 59 25.61 6.63 9.67
N MET A 60 24.36 6.41 10.05
CA MET A 60 23.95 5.33 10.92
C MET A 60 22.87 4.51 10.24
N ASN A 61 22.98 3.18 10.32
CA ASN A 61 21.98 2.23 9.82
C ASN A 61 20.85 2.06 10.85
N ARG A 62 20.19 3.16 11.23
CA ARG A 62 19.04 3.13 12.14
C ARG A 62 17.83 3.79 11.51
N TYR A 63 16.76 3.01 11.40
CA TYR A 63 15.49 3.44 10.83
C TYR A 63 14.38 3.37 11.87
N ARG A 64 13.39 4.24 11.70
CA ARG A 64 12.12 4.24 12.43
C ARG A 64 10.95 4.11 11.45
N LEU A 65 9.80 3.71 11.97
CA LEU A 65 8.55 3.75 11.22
C LEU A 65 8.18 5.19 10.84
N ASN A 66 7.63 5.35 9.63
CA ASN A 66 6.94 6.58 9.26
C ASN A 66 5.58 6.63 9.97
N ARG A 67 5.38 7.62 10.84
CA ARG A 67 4.10 7.87 11.53
C ARG A 67 3.29 9.01 10.90
N GLY A 68 3.83 9.68 9.88
CA GLY A 68 3.18 10.80 9.21
C GLY A 68 2.30 10.41 8.02
N GLY A 69 2.31 9.14 7.62
CA GLY A 69 1.40 8.62 6.60
C GLY A 69 0.10 8.05 7.17
N GLU A 70 -0.82 7.68 6.28
CA GLU A 70 -2.13 7.16 6.63
C GLU A 70 -2.05 5.71 7.12
N ARG A 71 -2.50 5.46 8.35
CA ARG A 71 -2.31 4.17 9.05
C ARG A 71 -3.25 3.08 8.58
N ALA A 72 -4.47 3.42 8.15
CA ALA A 72 -5.41 2.44 7.60
C ALA A 72 -4.96 1.95 6.22
N ALA A 73 -4.31 2.79 5.41
CA ALA A 73 -3.70 2.43 4.13
C ALA A 73 -2.48 1.53 4.35
N ASN A 74 -1.67 1.81 5.37
CA ASN A 74 -0.62 0.89 5.80
C ASN A 74 -1.20 -0.49 6.16
N SER A 75 -2.27 -0.51 6.97
CA SER A 75 -2.97 -1.75 7.32
C SER A 75 -3.50 -2.48 6.07
N ALA A 76 -4.13 -1.76 5.14
CA ALA A 76 -4.60 -2.33 3.88
C ALA A 76 -3.45 -2.95 3.06
N LEU A 77 -2.32 -2.25 2.93
CA LEU A 77 -1.13 -2.78 2.26
C LEU A 77 -0.55 -4.01 2.97
N HIS A 78 -0.56 -4.03 4.31
CA HIS A 78 -0.13 -5.18 5.09
C HIS A 78 -1.02 -6.40 4.85
N ILE A 79 -2.35 -6.24 4.85
CA ILE A 79 -3.30 -7.33 4.56
C ILE A 79 -3.11 -7.85 3.13
N ILE A 80 -2.96 -6.96 2.14
CA ILE A 80 -2.67 -7.35 0.76
C ILE A 80 -1.37 -8.15 0.69
N ALA A 81 -0.31 -7.69 1.37
CA ALA A 81 0.98 -8.38 1.38
C ALA A 81 0.87 -9.79 1.98
N ILE A 82 0.19 -9.95 3.13
CA ILE A 82 -0.05 -11.27 3.73
C ILE A 82 -0.85 -12.18 2.78
N GLY A 83 -1.91 -11.64 2.16
CA GLY A 83 -2.70 -12.40 1.21
C GLY A 83 -1.86 -12.88 0.04
N ARG A 84 -1.03 -12.00 -0.55
CA ARG A 84 -0.11 -12.36 -1.63
C ARG A 84 0.95 -13.38 -1.20
N LEU A 85 1.49 -13.29 0.01
CA LEU A 85 2.40 -14.31 0.52
C LEU A 85 1.78 -15.71 0.52
N ARG A 86 0.45 -15.79 0.71
CA ARG A 86 -0.28 -17.05 0.68
C ARG A 86 -0.68 -17.49 -0.74
N THR A 87 -1.07 -16.55 -1.61
CA THR A 87 -1.76 -16.86 -2.87
C THR A 87 -1.02 -16.45 -4.15
N ASP A 88 0.11 -15.74 -4.05
CA ASP A 88 0.85 -15.20 -5.20
C ASP A 88 2.22 -15.85 -5.34
N ASP A 89 2.44 -16.61 -6.40
CA ASP A 89 3.68 -17.38 -6.56
C ASP A 89 4.91 -16.47 -6.73
N LYS A 90 4.77 -15.34 -7.44
CA LYS A 90 5.84 -14.34 -7.55
C LYS A 90 6.23 -13.76 -6.18
N THR A 91 5.26 -13.49 -5.32
CA THR A 91 5.53 -12.99 -3.96
C THR A 91 6.18 -14.07 -3.09
N LYS A 92 5.77 -15.34 -3.22
CA LYS A 92 6.42 -16.47 -2.52
C LYS A 92 7.87 -16.62 -2.95
N GLU A 93 8.15 -16.58 -4.25
CA GLU A 93 9.51 -16.62 -4.80
C GLU A 93 10.37 -15.45 -4.31
N TYR A 94 9.78 -14.25 -4.19
CA TYR A 94 10.50 -13.08 -3.68
C TYR A 94 10.92 -13.25 -2.22
N VAL A 95 10.04 -13.80 -1.36
CA VAL A 95 10.33 -13.98 0.07
C VAL A 95 11.22 -15.19 0.36
N ALA A 96 11.25 -16.18 -0.54
CA ALA A 96 12.16 -17.32 -0.41
C ALA A 96 13.63 -16.97 -0.71
N LYS A 97 13.91 -15.78 -1.25
CA LYS A 97 15.25 -15.26 -1.54
C LYS A 97 15.79 -14.44 -0.38
#